data_AF-A0A1H6AC81-F1
#
_entry.id   AF-A0A1H6AC81-F1
#
_cell.length_a   1.000
_cell.length_b   1.000
_cell.length_c   1.000
_cell.angle_alpha   90.00
_cell.angle_beta   90.00
_cell.angle_gamma   90.00
#
_symmetry.space_group_name_H-M   'P 1'
#
loop_
_entity.id
_entity.type
_entity.pdbx_description
1 polymer ?
#
loop_
_entity_poly.entity_id
_entity_poly.type
_entity_poly.pdbx_seq_one_letter_code
_entity_poly.pdbx_strand_id
1 'polypeptide(L)'
;MISLVALGIGNVVFEYRLFNMMLFSDAETIRETMVQTYLPFNEIIGESFDIFVNGMMHVEDLHQFFVMPICLAYLLLLNVRYIVKKNVKGIFTNYYNLCFLIIVFNCVVYGLYYSQSVEHLIETLVPPLTGFQYNRTIFFNPFLWCTMLFIFIYRLYLWISNKVNSEQGKKSFIYKALIGIPYVIIFVAALIVLVSPTKYNDLYHTAKLTARSEIFGHENDALNFKEFYSTKLFDEIKEDLDYKTGEYSVAYGMHPAILEYNGIYTLDGYLGFYPQSYKEAFREVIAPALDRMEPSRLYFDEWGARCYLYSGTDLSIVMATKSMSEVTDNDIYINAAALKELGCKYIFSRIDITNTDKTGIKLIKSYTDNSSPYTIYVYTID
;
A
#
# COMPACT_ATOMS: atom_id res chain seq x y z
N MET A 1 17.51 10.66 18.89
CA MET A 1 16.93 9.77 19.91
C MET A 1 15.62 10.34 20.46
N ILE A 2 15.60 11.58 20.97
CA ILE A 2 14.37 12.25 21.48
C ILE A 2 13.25 12.26 20.44
N SER A 3 13.55 12.58 19.17
CA SER A 3 12.54 12.61 18.10
C SER A 3 11.88 11.25 17.84
N LEU A 4 12.63 10.14 17.90
CA LEU A 4 12.07 8.80 17.72
C LEU A 4 11.15 8.41 18.88
N VAL A 5 11.55 8.75 20.10
CA VAL A 5 10.73 8.50 21.30
C VAL A 5 9.46 9.36 21.25
N ALA A 6 9.58 10.63 20.89
CA ALA A 6 8.43 11.53 20.77
C ALA A 6 7.46 11.07 19.67
N LEU A 7 7.97 10.63 18.51
CA LEU A 7 7.15 10.05 17.43
C LEU A 7 6.48 8.75 17.88
N GLY A 8 7.20 7.88 18.60
CA GLY A 8 6.65 6.64 19.13
C GLY A 8 5.52 6.88 20.13
N ILE A 9 5.74 7.76 21.12
CA ILE A 9 4.72 8.14 22.10
C ILE A 9 3.53 8.82 21.40
N GLY A 10 3.81 9.74 20.47
CA GLY A 10 2.77 10.41 19.69
C GLY A 10 1.88 9.42 18.96
N ASN A 11 2.47 8.43 18.27
CA ASN A 11 1.72 7.39 17.59
C ASN A 11 0.81 6.62 18.56
N VAL A 12 1.32 6.18 19.71
CA VAL A 12 0.52 5.47 20.73
C VAL A 12 -0.63 6.33 21.26
N VAL A 13 -0.41 7.63 21.47
CA VAL A 13 -1.43 8.55 21.98
C VAL A 13 -2.54 8.81 20.94
N PHE A 14 -2.19 9.01 19.68
CA PHE A 14 -3.18 9.27 18.62
C PHE A 14 -3.92 8.00 18.21
N GLU A 15 -3.24 6.86 18.19
CA GLU A 15 -3.81 5.55 17.85
C GLU A 15 -4.22 4.75 19.10
N TYR A 16 -4.54 5.44 20.21
CA TYR A 16 -4.82 4.77 21.50
C TYR A 16 -5.92 3.71 21.40
N ARG A 17 -6.89 3.89 20.50
CA ARG A 17 -7.97 2.90 20.29
C ARG A 17 -7.43 1.61 19.67
N LEU A 18 -6.53 1.72 18.70
CA LEU A 18 -5.88 0.58 18.07
C LEU A 18 -5.00 -0.15 19.09
N PHE A 19 -4.14 0.57 19.82
CA PHE A 19 -3.30 -0.02 20.85
C PHE A 19 -4.14 -0.62 21.99
N ASN A 20 -5.24 0.01 22.39
CA ASN A 20 -6.12 -0.53 23.42
C ASN A 20 -6.83 -1.79 22.96
N MET A 21 -7.34 -1.80 21.72
CA MET A 21 -7.98 -2.98 21.15
C MET A 21 -6.99 -4.13 20.96
N MET A 22 -5.76 -3.85 20.54
CA MET A 22 -4.73 -4.86 20.31
C MET A 22 -4.12 -5.40 21.61
N LEU A 23 -3.84 -4.54 22.60
CA LEU A 23 -3.06 -4.91 23.79
C LEU A 23 -3.89 -5.21 25.04
N PHE A 24 -5.12 -4.67 25.14
CA PHE A 24 -5.90 -4.66 26.38
C PHE A 24 -7.35 -5.12 26.22
N SER A 25 -7.81 -5.42 25.00
CA SER A 25 -9.18 -5.86 24.74
C SER A 25 -9.23 -7.37 24.50
N ASP A 26 -10.26 -8.02 25.02
CA ASP A 26 -10.57 -9.43 24.76
C ASP A 26 -11.45 -9.60 23.50
N ALA A 27 -11.45 -8.60 22.60
CA ALA A 27 -12.31 -8.61 21.43
C ALA A 27 -11.62 -9.38 20.32
N GLU A 28 -12.21 -10.50 19.89
CA GLU A 28 -11.70 -11.25 18.74
C GLU A 28 -11.71 -10.38 17.49
N THR A 29 -10.58 -10.34 16.79
CA THR A 29 -10.43 -9.55 15.57
C THR A 29 -10.20 -10.44 14.37
N ILE A 30 -10.43 -9.89 13.17
CA ILE A 30 -10.13 -10.61 11.93
C ILE A 30 -8.67 -11.09 11.83
N ARG A 31 -7.75 -10.51 12.60
CA ARG A 31 -6.33 -10.87 12.57
C ARG A 31 -6.06 -12.27 13.12
N GLU A 32 -6.93 -12.77 13.98
CA GLU A 32 -6.84 -14.12 14.54
C GLU A 32 -7.28 -15.18 13.54
N THR A 33 -8.14 -14.83 12.59
CA THR A 33 -8.66 -15.76 11.56
C THR A 33 -8.01 -15.60 10.20
N MET A 34 -7.12 -14.61 10.03
CA MET A 34 -6.37 -14.41 8.79
C MET A 34 -5.44 -15.60 8.54
N VAL A 35 -5.62 -16.28 7.41
CA VAL A 35 -4.74 -17.38 7.03
C VAL A 35 -3.40 -16.82 6.59
N GLN A 36 -2.35 -17.26 7.27
CA GLN A 36 -0.97 -16.94 6.91
C GLN A 36 -0.42 -17.97 5.93
N THR A 37 0.38 -17.48 4.99
CA THR A 37 1.17 -18.34 4.12
C THR A 37 2.45 -18.74 4.84
N TYR A 38 2.73 -20.04 4.90
CA TYR A 38 3.98 -20.57 5.44
C TYR A 38 4.85 -21.12 4.32
N LEU A 39 6.14 -20.84 4.41
CA LEU A 39 7.13 -21.28 3.43
C LEU A 39 8.12 -22.27 4.06
N PRO A 40 8.64 -23.24 3.30
CA PRO A 40 9.73 -24.09 3.77
C PRO A 40 11.03 -23.28 3.93
N PHE A 41 11.97 -23.81 4.73
CA PHE A 41 13.19 -23.09 5.13
C PHE A 41 14.03 -22.55 3.96
N ASN A 42 14.15 -23.32 2.87
CA ASN A 42 14.86 -22.90 1.67
C ASN A 42 14.17 -21.71 0.97
N GLU A 43 12.84 -21.70 0.93
CA GLU A 43 12.06 -20.60 0.37
C GLU A 43 12.10 -19.37 1.27
N ILE A 44 12.11 -19.52 2.60
CA ILE A 44 12.33 -18.40 3.54
C ILE A 44 13.65 -17.67 3.28
N ILE A 45 14.73 -18.43 3.06
CA ILE A 45 16.03 -17.86 2.69
C ILE A 45 15.93 -17.21 1.30
N GLY A 46 15.26 -17.86 0.36
CA GLY A 46 14.98 -17.34 -0.98
C GLY A 46 14.29 -15.98 -0.93
N GLU A 47 13.19 -15.86 -0.18
CA GLU A 47 12.43 -14.62 0.04
C GLU A 47 13.27 -13.54 0.70
N SER A 48 14.09 -13.90 1.69
CA SER A 48 15.00 -12.95 2.34
C SER A 48 16.02 -12.36 1.35
N PHE A 49 16.46 -13.16 0.37
CA PHE A 49 17.36 -12.69 -0.68
C PHE A 49 16.63 -11.94 -1.79
N ASP A 50 15.45 -12.41 -2.18
CA ASP A 50 14.62 -11.77 -3.20
C ASP A 50 14.26 -10.35 -2.79
N ILE A 51 13.75 -10.17 -1.56
CA ILE A 51 13.38 -8.86 -1.04
C ILE A 51 14.59 -7.92 -0.86
N PHE A 52 15.79 -8.49 -0.68
CA PHE A 52 17.03 -7.72 -0.62
C PHE A 52 17.44 -7.15 -1.98
N VAL A 53 17.09 -7.81 -3.09
CA VAL A 53 17.43 -7.38 -4.45
C VAL A 53 16.27 -6.62 -5.08
N ASN A 54 15.08 -7.22 -5.09
CA ASN A 54 13.92 -6.74 -5.82
C ASN A 54 13.06 -5.76 -5.02
N GLY A 55 13.19 -5.74 -3.68
CA GLY A 55 12.33 -4.94 -2.81
C GLY A 55 10.91 -5.49 -2.73
N MET A 56 10.07 -4.87 -1.90
CA MET A 56 8.66 -5.28 -1.72
C MET A 56 7.79 -4.68 -2.82
N MET A 57 6.79 -5.43 -3.31
CA MET A 57 5.80 -4.94 -4.29
C MET A 57 5.18 -3.57 -3.93
N HIS A 58 4.93 -3.31 -2.65
CA HIS A 58 4.35 -2.05 -2.17
C HIS A 58 5.38 -0.90 -2.04
N VAL A 59 6.66 -1.18 -2.26
CA VAL A 59 7.79 -0.27 -2.05
C VAL A 59 8.85 -0.51 -3.12
N GLU A 60 8.45 -0.46 -4.38
CA GLU A 60 9.34 -0.63 -5.53
C GLU A 60 10.27 0.60 -5.64
N ASP A 61 11.47 0.49 -5.07
CA ASP A 61 12.46 1.56 -4.94
C ASP A 61 13.59 1.47 -5.97
N LEU A 62 13.54 0.46 -6.86
CA LEU A 62 14.45 0.26 -8.01
C LEU A 62 15.94 0.19 -7.64
N HIS A 63 16.25 -0.01 -6.37
CA HIS A 63 17.61 0.08 -5.85
C HIS A 63 18.54 -0.92 -6.54
N GLN A 64 18.05 -2.10 -6.95
CA GLN A 64 18.81 -3.10 -7.68
C GLN A 64 19.57 -2.57 -8.90
N PHE A 65 19.00 -1.62 -9.65
CA PHE A 65 19.55 -1.23 -10.95
C PHE A 65 20.73 -0.25 -10.84
N PHE A 66 20.80 0.55 -9.78
CA PHE A 66 21.80 1.63 -9.68
C PHE A 66 22.35 1.81 -8.27
N VAL A 67 21.48 1.95 -7.27
CA VAL A 67 21.90 2.27 -5.90
C VAL A 67 22.63 1.10 -5.25
N MET A 68 22.08 -0.12 -5.37
CA MET A 68 22.62 -1.33 -4.76
C MET A 68 24.02 -1.68 -5.28
N PRO A 69 24.29 -1.77 -6.61
CA PRO A 69 25.62 -2.11 -7.09
C PRO A 69 26.70 -1.12 -6.62
N ILE A 70 26.39 0.18 -6.62
CA ILE A 70 27.30 1.24 -6.15
C ILE A 70 27.57 1.07 -4.64
N CYS A 71 26.51 0.87 -3.87
CA CYS A 71 26.63 0.72 -2.42
C CYS A 71 27.41 -0.55 -2.05
N LEU A 72 27.14 -1.68 -2.69
CA LEU A 72 27.87 -2.93 -2.44
C LEU A 72 29.34 -2.86 -2.85
N ALA A 73 29.65 -2.22 -3.98
CA ALA A 73 31.03 -1.98 -4.38
C ALA A 73 31.77 -1.12 -3.34
N TYR A 74 31.14 -0.05 -2.86
CA TYR A 74 31.74 0.79 -1.82
C TYR A 74 31.84 0.08 -0.46
N LEU A 75 30.86 -0.74 -0.09
CA LEU A 75 30.87 -1.58 1.10
C LEU A 75 32.09 -2.50 1.11
N LEU A 76 32.34 -3.18 -0.02
CA LEU A 76 33.50 -4.06 -0.18
C LEU A 76 34.81 -3.26 -0.02
N LEU A 77 34.95 -2.15 -0.73
CA LEU A 77 36.15 -1.29 -0.66
C LEU A 77 36.39 -0.77 0.77
N LEU A 78 35.34 -0.33 1.46
CA LEU A 78 35.40 0.18 2.82
C LEU A 78 35.91 -0.90 3.79
N ASN A 79 35.34 -2.11 3.73
CA ASN A 79 35.67 -3.18 4.65
C ASN A 79 37.03 -3.82 4.36
N VAL A 80 37.42 -3.98 3.09
CA VAL A 80 38.79 -4.36 2.69
C VAL A 80 39.80 -3.38 3.27
N ARG A 81 39.52 -2.06 3.21
CA ARG A 81 40.42 -1.04 3.78
C ARG A 81 40.58 -1.17 5.30
N TYR A 82 39.51 -1.50 6.03
CA TYR A 82 39.61 -1.75 7.48
C TYR A 82 40.45 -2.99 7.79
N ILE A 83 40.28 -4.07 7.02
CA ILE A 83 41.04 -5.31 7.18
C ILE A 83 42.53 -5.08 6.89
N VAL A 84 42.88 -4.44 5.77
CA VAL A 84 44.27 -4.12 5.41
C VAL A 84 44.94 -3.24 6.47
N LYS A 85 44.19 -2.31 7.06
CA LYS A 85 44.68 -1.45 8.16
C LYS A 85 44.68 -2.13 9.54
N LYS A 86 44.31 -3.42 9.63
CA LYS A 86 44.15 -4.18 10.88
C LYS A 86 43.21 -3.50 11.90
N ASN A 87 42.25 -2.71 11.43
CA ASN A 87 41.28 -2.01 12.26
C ASN A 87 39.89 -2.66 12.14
N VAL A 88 39.76 -3.87 12.69
CA VAL A 88 38.50 -4.63 12.67
C VAL A 88 37.40 -3.92 13.46
N LYS A 89 37.74 -3.25 14.58
CA LYS A 89 36.78 -2.48 15.37
C LYS A 89 36.06 -1.41 14.53
N GLY A 90 36.79 -0.81 13.58
CA GLY A 90 36.24 0.19 12.67
C GLY A 90 35.08 -0.31 11.80
N ILE A 91 35.02 -1.62 11.50
CA ILE A 91 33.92 -2.23 10.75
C ILE A 91 32.62 -2.12 11.53
N PHE A 92 32.64 -2.46 12.82
CA PHE A 92 31.46 -2.48 13.69
C PHE A 92 31.01 -1.11 14.18
N THR A 93 31.89 -0.10 14.13
CA THR A 93 31.55 1.27 14.53
C THR A 93 31.15 2.17 13.35
N ASN A 94 31.26 1.70 12.11
CA ASN A 94 30.96 2.52 10.94
C ASN A 94 29.45 2.59 10.68
N TYR A 95 28.89 3.79 10.68
CA TYR A 95 27.47 4.01 10.40
C TYR A 95 27.02 3.52 9.02
N TYR A 96 27.92 3.43 8.03
CA TYR A 96 27.63 2.81 6.72
C TYR A 96 27.38 1.30 6.84
N ASN A 97 28.20 0.61 7.63
CA ASN A 97 28.02 -0.82 7.90
C ASN A 97 26.79 -1.07 8.80
N LEU A 98 26.46 -0.13 9.70
CA LEU A 98 25.22 -0.20 10.47
C LEU A 98 23.99 -0.14 9.56
N CYS A 99 23.95 0.79 8.59
CA CYS A 99 22.86 0.84 7.61
C CYS A 99 22.73 -0.50 6.86
N PHE A 100 23.84 -1.04 6.37
CA PHE A 100 23.84 -2.33 5.68
C PHE A 100 23.36 -3.48 6.57
N LEU A 101 23.80 -3.52 7.83
CA LEU A 101 23.35 -4.52 8.81
C LEU A 101 21.83 -4.43 9.05
N ILE A 102 21.28 -3.22 9.16
CA ILE A 102 19.84 -3.03 9.34
C ILE A 102 19.06 -3.48 8.09
N ILE A 103 19.57 -3.22 6.89
CA ILE A 103 18.97 -3.74 5.64
C ILE A 103 18.89 -5.25 5.68
N VAL A 104 20.02 -5.93 5.95
CA VAL A 104 20.08 -7.40 6.02
C VAL A 104 19.16 -7.92 7.12
N PHE A 105 19.15 -7.26 8.28
CA PHE A 105 18.25 -7.61 9.39
C PHE A 105 16.77 -7.54 8.95
N ASN A 106 16.35 -6.46 8.30
CA ASN A 106 14.98 -6.31 7.81
C ASN A 106 14.62 -7.37 6.77
N CYS A 107 15.55 -7.72 5.88
CA CYS A 107 15.35 -8.78 4.89
C CYS A 107 15.18 -10.17 5.54
N VAL A 108 15.98 -10.46 6.59
CA VAL A 108 15.84 -11.69 7.36
C VAL A 108 14.51 -11.71 8.13
N VAL A 109 14.15 -10.60 8.79
CA VAL A 109 12.85 -10.46 9.48
C VAL A 109 11.69 -10.65 8.49
N TYR A 110 11.82 -10.14 7.28
CA TYR A 110 10.84 -10.34 6.21
C TYR A 110 10.67 -11.82 5.85
N GLY A 111 11.76 -12.57 5.65
CA GLY A 111 11.66 -14.01 5.39
C GLY A 111 11.11 -14.80 6.58
N LEU A 112 11.55 -14.48 7.80
CA LEU A 112 11.08 -15.14 9.02
C LEU A 112 9.58 -14.95 9.28
N TYR A 113 8.96 -13.92 8.71
CA TYR A 113 7.50 -13.74 8.75
C TYR A 113 6.74 -14.95 8.20
N TYR A 114 7.30 -15.66 7.21
CA TYR A 114 6.70 -16.84 6.61
C TYR A 114 7.03 -18.15 7.36
N SER A 115 7.67 -18.06 8.54
CA SER A 115 8.07 -19.22 9.34
C SER A 115 7.03 -19.53 10.43
N GLN A 116 6.34 -20.66 10.30
CA GLN A 116 5.38 -21.15 11.29
C GLN A 116 5.96 -21.21 12.72
N SER A 117 7.21 -21.69 12.86
CA SER A 117 7.86 -21.79 14.17
C SER A 117 8.11 -20.42 14.82
N VAL A 118 8.34 -19.37 14.03
CA VAL A 118 8.59 -18.02 14.55
C VAL A 118 7.27 -17.35 14.93
N GLU A 119 6.24 -17.52 14.09
CA GLU A 119 4.90 -17.06 14.43
C GLU A 119 4.41 -17.68 15.74
N HIS A 120 4.49 -19.00 15.88
CA HIS A 120 4.10 -19.70 17.11
C HIS A 120 4.88 -19.22 18.35
N LEU A 121 6.16 -18.89 18.20
CA LEU A 121 6.97 -18.32 19.27
C LEU A 121 6.46 -16.92 19.68
N ILE A 122 6.11 -16.08 18.71
CA ILE A 122 5.57 -14.74 18.96
C ILE A 122 4.22 -14.83 19.65
N GLU A 123 3.31 -15.68 19.16
CA GLU A 123 2.00 -15.94 19.77
C GLU A 123 2.13 -16.42 21.22
N THR A 124 3.13 -17.25 21.51
CA THR A 124 3.36 -17.77 22.86
C THR A 124 3.93 -16.72 23.80
N LEU A 125 4.89 -15.90 23.33
CA LEU A 125 5.58 -14.93 24.16
C LEU A 125 4.81 -13.63 24.35
N VAL A 126 4.08 -13.20 23.31
CA VAL A 126 3.31 -11.96 23.28
C VAL A 126 1.98 -12.19 22.55
N PRO A 127 1.01 -12.91 23.17
CA PRO A 127 -0.28 -13.24 22.55
C PRO A 127 -1.03 -12.03 21.94
N PRO A 128 -0.98 -10.82 22.53
CA PRO A 128 -1.58 -9.64 21.90
C PRO A 128 -1.02 -9.24 20.52
N LEU A 129 0.11 -9.81 20.10
CA LEU A 129 0.74 -9.58 18.79
C LEU A 129 0.43 -10.68 17.76
N THR A 130 -0.50 -11.58 18.03
CA THR A 130 -0.97 -12.58 17.04
C THR A 130 -1.45 -11.88 15.77
N GLY A 131 -1.01 -12.38 14.60
CA GLY A 131 -1.32 -11.76 13.31
C GLY A 131 -0.60 -10.43 13.02
N PHE A 132 0.34 -10.00 13.88
CA PHE A 132 1.10 -8.76 13.66
C PHE A 132 2.05 -8.88 12.46
N GLN A 133 1.91 -7.96 11.50
CA GLN A 133 2.70 -7.95 10.26
C GLN A 133 4.08 -7.29 10.45
N TYR A 134 4.98 -7.96 11.18
CA TYR A 134 6.34 -7.45 11.44
C TYR A 134 7.26 -7.45 10.21
N ASN A 135 6.87 -8.13 9.13
CA ASN A 135 7.53 -8.02 7.83
C ASN A 135 7.54 -6.58 7.28
N ARG A 136 6.68 -5.69 7.78
CA ARG A 136 6.63 -4.27 7.42
C ARG A 136 7.88 -3.47 7.82
N THR A 137 8.79 -4.03 8.61
CA THR A 137 10.11 -3.42 8.85
C THR A 137 10.91 -3.19 7.55
N ILE A 138 10.63 -3.95 6.49
CA ILE A 138 11.26 -3.77 5.17
C ILE A 138 11.01 -2.39 4.55
N PHE A 139 9.96 -1.66 4.96
CA PHE A 139 9.68 -0.30 4.48
C PHE A 139 10.79 0.70 4.86
N PHE A 140 11.68 0.36 5.80
CA PHE A 140 12.86 1.16 6.10
C PHE A 140 14.00 0.98 5.08
N ASN A 141 14.01 -0.09 4.29
CA ASN A 141 15.12 -0.40 3.37
C ASN A 141 15.36 0.66 2.28
N PRO A 142 14.34 1.21 1.60
CA PRO A 142 14.56 2.27 0.61
C PRO A 142 15.25 3.50 1.21
N PHE A 143 14.84 3.88 2.43
CA PHE A 143 15.48 4.96 3.17
C PHE A 143 16.94 4.62 3.51
N LEU A 144 17.22 3.38 3.92
CA LEU A 144 18.56 2.93 4.25
C LEU A 144 19.47 2.86 3.01
N TRP A 145 18.96 2.41 1.87
CA TRP A 145 19.68 2.42 0.58
C TRP A 145 20.02 3.85 0.16
N CYS A 146 19.05 4.77 0.21
CA CYS A 146 19.28 6.19 -0.05
C CYS A 146 20.29 6.80 0.93
N THR A 147 20.21 6.41 2.21
CA THR A 147 21.15 6.86 3.25
C THR A 147 22.56 6.36 2.96
N MET A 148 22.73 5.09 2.62
CA MET A 148 24.03 4.54 2.21
C MET A 148 24.58 5.29 1.00
N LEU A 149 23.77 5.50 -0.04
CA LEU A 149 24.19 6.26 -1.21
C LEU A 149 24.65 7.67 -0.83
N PHE A 150 23.88 8.38 -0.01
CA PHE A 150 24.23 9.71 0.48
C PHE A 150 25.57 9.72 1.21
N ILE A 151 25.78 8.77 2.13
CA ILE A 151 27.04 8.64 2.88
C ILE A 151 28.23 8.42 1.94
N PHE A 152 28.07 7.52 0.96
CA PHE A 152 29.10 7.25 -0.03
C PHE A 152 29.44 8.51 -0.81
N ILE A 153 28.43 9.19 -1.34
CA ILE A 153 28.59 10.40 -2.16
C ILE A 153 29.22 11.54 -1.36
N TYR A 154 28.79 11.74 -0.11
CA TYR A 154 29.37 12.74 0.78
C TYR A 154 30.86 12.46 1.06
N ARG A 155 31.21 11.21 1.36
CA ARG A 155 32.61 10.80 1.58
C ARG A 155 33.44 10.93 0.30
N LEU A 156 32.86 10.62 -0.86
CA LEU A 156 33.51 10.79 -2.16
C LEU A 156 33.78 12.27 -2.45
N TYR A 157 32.80 13.14 -2.23
CA TYR A 157 32.94 14.59 -2.38
C TYR A 157 34.06 15.14 -1.49
N LEU A 158 34.07 14.80 -0.20
CA LEU A 158 35.12 15.23 0.72
C LEU A 158 36.51 14.72 0.30
N TRP A 159 36.59 13.49 -0.17
CA TRP A 159 37.85 12.92 -0.65
C TRP A 159 38.39 13.66 -1.89
N ILE A 160 37.53 13.93 -2.88
CA ILE A 160 37.90 14.69 -4.09
C ILE A 160 38.29 16.12 -3.70
N SER A 161 37.48 16.80 -2.88
CA SER A 161 37.73 18.18 -2.44
C SER A 161 39.07 18.32 -1.71
N ASN A 162 39.38 17.39 -0.79
CA ASN A 162 40.69 17.35 -0.13
C ASN A 162 41.82 17.15 -1.15
N LYS A 163 41.63 16.32 -2.17
CA LYS A 163 42.63 16.12 -3.24
C LYS A 163 42.82 17.35 -4.11
N VAL A 164 41.76 18.08 -4.45
CA VAL A 164 41.84 19.38 -5.16
C VAL A 164 42.72 20.37 -4.40
N ASN A 165 42.57 20.44 -3.07
CA ASN A 165 43.32 21.36 -2.22
C ASN A 165 44.77 20.92 -1.98
N SER A 166 45.04 19.61 -1.94
CA SER A 166 46.37 19.07 -1.61
C SER A 166 47.31 18.89 -2.81
N GLU A 167 46.79 18.73 -4.02
CA GLU A 167 47.59 18.42 -5.21
C GLU A 167 47.76 19.69 -6.08
N GLN A 168 48.93 19.86 -6.70
CA GLN A 168 49.22 21.01 -7.59
C GLN A 168 49.37 20.59 -9.07
N GLY A 169 49.25 21.56 -9.98
CA GLY A 169 49.44 21.34 -11.42
C GLY A 169 48.34 20.49 -12.07
N LYS A 170 48.74 19.63 -13.03
CA LYS A 170 47.80 18.83 -13.85
C LYS A 170 46.88 17.92 -13.02
N LYS A 171 47.34 17.40 -11.87
CA LYS A 171 46.52 16.55 -10.99
C LYS A 171 45.36 17.34 -10.35
N SER A 172 45.60 18.58 -9.93
CA SER A 172 44.55 19.46 -9.38
C SER A 172 43.43 19.70 -10.41
N PHE A 173 43.80 19.91 -11.68
CA PHE A 173 42.82 20.09 -12.76
C PHE A 173 41.93 18.85 -12.95
N ILE A 174 42.50 17.64 -12.89
CA ILE A 174 41.74 16.39 -12.97
C ILE A 174 40.74 16.30 -11.81
N TYR A 175 41.16 16.51 -10.56
CA TYR A 175 40.25 16.43 -9.41
C TYR A 175 39.14 17.51 -9.44
N LYS A 176 39.43 18.69 -9.99
CA LYS A 176 38.40 19.72 -10.22
C LYS A 176 37.34 19.27 -11.22
N ALA A 177 37.72 18.54 -12.27
CA ALA A 177 36.76 17.94 -13.19
C ALA A 177 35.93 16.82 -12.52
N LEU A 178 36.55 16.02 -11.64
CA LEU A 178 35.89 14.91 -10.95
C LEU A 178 34.89 15.37 -9.86
N ILE A 179 34.95 16.62 -9.39
CA ILE A 179 34.07 17.11 -8.32
C ILE A 179 32.58 17.09 -8.70
N GLY A 180 32.27 17.05 -10.00
CA GLY A 180 30.91 16.91 -10.52
C GLY A 180 30.34 15.48 -10.37
N ILE A 181 31.18 14.45 -10.25
CA ILE A 181 30.74 13.04 -10.21
C ILE A 181 29.73 12.77 -9.09
N PRO A 182 29.96 13.17 -7.82
CA PRO A 182 28.98 13.06 -6.76
C PRO A 182 27.57 13.55 -7.15
N TYR A 183 27.49 14.70 -7.81
CA TYR A 183 26.22 15.31 -8.24
C TYR A 183 25.57 14.53 -9.38
N VAL A 184 26.38 14.06 -10.34
CA VAL A 184 25.89 13.23 -11.45
C VAL A 184 25.29 11.93 -10.92
N ILE A 185 25.92 11.29 -9.92
CA ILE A 185 25.38 10.05 -9.32
C ILE A 185 24.02 10.31 -8.66
N ILE A 186 23.87 11.38 -7.89
CA ILE A 186 22.56 11.76 -7.31
C ILE A 186 21.54 12.03 -8.41
N PHE A 187 21.92 12.80 -9.42
CA PHE A 187 21.03 13.16 -10.53
C PHE A 187 20.54 11.93 -11.28
N VAL A 188 21.44 10.98 -11.59
CA VAL A 188 21.08 9.72 -12.26
C VAL A 188 20.17 8.87 -11.37
N ALA A 189 20.46 8.75 -10.07
CA ALA A 189 19.59 8.02 -9.14
C ALA A 189 18.17 8.60 -9.09
N ALA A 190 18.05 9.92 -8.98
CA ALA A 190 16.76 10.61 -8.99
C ALA A 190 16.05 10.46 -10.34
N LEU A 191 16.77 10.60 -11.45
CA LEU A 191 16.22 10.47 -12.80
C LEU A 191 15.64 9.08 -13.03
N ILE A 192 16.35 8.02 -12.61
CA ILE A 192 15.86 6.63 -12.73
C ILE A 192 14.51 6.49 -12.04
N VAL A 193 14.38 6.95 -10.79
CA VAL A 193 13.09 6.90 -10.06
C VAL A 193 12.00 7.68 -10.79
N LEU A 194 12.30 8.90 -11.26
CA LEU A 194 11.31 9.77 -11.91
C LEU A 194 10.78 9.22 -13.23
N VAL A 195 11.63 8.60 -14.05
CA VAL A 195 11.25 8.16 -15.41
C VAL A 195 10.78 6.71 -15.47
N SER A 196 10.94 5.95 -14.39
CA SER A 196 10.58 4.53 -14.38
C SER A 196 9.08 4.36 -14.13
N PRO A 197 8.38 3.55 -14.94
CA PRO A 197 6.94 3.34 -14.86
C PRO A 197 6.56 2.37 -13.74
N THR A 198 6.97 2.65 -12.50
CA THR A 198 6.61 1.82 -11.34
C THR A 198 5.15 2.03 -10.95
N LYS A 199 4.58 1.07 -10.22
CA LYS A 199 3.16 1.07 -9.85
C LYS A 199 2.72 2.33 -9.09
N TYR A 200 3.61 2.86 -8.25
CA TYR A 200 3.32 4.00 -7.36
C TYR A 200 4.02 5.30 -7.79
N ASN A 201 4.52 5.38 -9.02
CA ASN A 201 5.10 6.62 -9.55
C ASN A 201 4.01 7.54 -10.12
N ASP A 202 3.21 8.13 -9.24
CA ASP A 202 2.10 9.01 -9.61
C ASP A 202 2.56 10.22 -10.42
N LEU A 203 3.78 10.71 -10.19
CA LEU A 203 4.34 11.81 -10.96
C LEU A 203 4.57 11.42 -12.43
N TYR A 204 5.16 10.26 -12.67
CA TYR A 204 5.33 9.72 -14.02
C TYR A 204 3.97 9.49 -14.70
N HIS A 205 3.05 8.80 -14.01
CA HIS A 205 1.73 8.49 -14.58
C HIS A 205 0.94 9.75 -14.86
N THR A 206 0.97 10.74 -13.97
CA THR A 206 0.34 12.05 -14.18
C THR A 206 0.95 12.74 -15.40
N ALA A 207 2.28 12.89 -15.47
CA ALA A 207 2.93 13.54 -16.60
C ALA A 207 2.63 12.84 -17.93
N LYS A 208 2.65 11.49 -17.94
CA LYS A 208 2.32 10.67 -19.10
C LYS A 208 0.87 10.85 -19.54
N LEU A 209 -0.09 10.77 -18.62
CA LEU A 209 -1.52 10.89 -18.90
C LEU A 209 -1.89 12.31 -19.33
N THR A 210 -1.30 13.34 -18.71
CA THR A 210 -1.46 14.73 -19.12
C THR A 210 -0.91 14.96 -20.52
N ALA A 211 0.30 14.48 -20.84
CA ALA A 211 0.84 14.59 -22.19
C ALA A 211 -0.06 13.88 -23.22
N ARG A 212 -0.54 12.67 -22.88
CA ARG A 212 -1.47 11.89 -23.71
C ARG A 212 -2.77 12.64 -24.01
N SER A 213 -3.34 13.31 -23.01
CA SER A 213 -4.55 14.13 -23.13
C SER A 213 -4.29 15.44 -23.88
N GLU A 214 -3.43 16.30 -23.34
CA GLU A 214 -3.31 17.70 -23.76
C GLU A 214 -2.46 17.91 -25.01
N ILE A 215 -1.50 17.02 -25.28
CA ILE A 215 -0.58 17.15 -26.42
C ILE A 215 -1.04 16.27 -27.58
N PHE A 216 -1.44 15.04 -27.29
CA PHE A 216 -1.79 14.06 -28.32
C PHE A 216 -3.30 13.92 -28.55
N GLY A 217 -4.14 14.57 -27.74
CA GLY A 217 -5.60 14.56 -27.90
C GLY A 217 -6.26 13.20 -27.65
N HIS A 218 -5.60 12.32 -26.88
CA HIS A 218 -6.14 11.00 -26.55
C HIS A 218 -6.92 11.03 -25.25
N GLU A 219 -8.08 10.37 -25.23
CA GLU A 219 -8.84 10.18 -24.00
C GLU A 219 -8.15 9.16 -23.06
N ASN A 220 -8.18 9.48 -21.77
CA ASN A 220 -7.68 8.63 -20.70
C ASN A 220 -8.86 7.98 -19.98
N ASP A 221 -8.81 6.66 -19.87
CA ASP A 221 -9.77 5.89 -19.06
C ASP A 221 -9.43 5.90 -17.57
N ALA A 222 -8.18 6.21 -17.22
CA ALA A 222 -7.77 6.38 -15.82
C ALA A 222 -8.46 7.61 -15.21
N LEU A 223 -8.93 7.47 -13.97
CA LEU A 223 -9.50 8.57 -13.20
C LEU A 223 -8.40 9.47 -12.65
N ASN A 224 -8.59 10.78 -12.75
CA ASN A 224 -7.84 11.73 -11.93
C ASN A 224 -8.47 11.86 -10.52
N PHE A 225 -7.78 12.50 -9.58
CA PHE A 225 -8.26 12.64 -8.20
C PHE A 225 -9.65 13.28 -8.08
N LYS A 226 -9.93 14.32 -8.87
CA LYS A 226 -11.21 15.03 -8.84
C LYS A 226 -12.34 14.16 -9.40
N GLU A 227 -12.07 13.47 -10.51
CA GLU A 227 -12.98 12.50 -11.13
C GLU A 227 -13.21 11.28 -10.25
N PHE A 228 -12.22 10.83 -9.48
CA PHE A 228 -12.35 9.69 -8.60
C PHE A 228 -13.40 9.94 -7.51
N TYR A 229 -13.38 11.12 -6.90
CA TYR A 229 -14.30 11.49 -5.81
C TYR A 229 -15.60 12.16 -6.29
N SER A 230 -15.61 12.77 -7.48
CA SER A 230 -16.80 13.37 -8.10
C SER A 230 -17.69 14.17 -7.14
N THR A 231 -17.10 15.03 -6.31
CA THR A 231 -17.79 15.62 -5.16
C THR A 231 -19.09 16.35 -5.52
N LYS A 232 -19.09 17.06 -6.66
CA LYS A 232 -20.29 17.75 -7.16
C LYS A 232 -21.47 16.79 -7.41
N LEU A 233 -21.22 15.64 -8.03
CA LEU A 233 -22.25 14.63 -8.27
C LEU A 233 -22.80 14.08 -6.95
N PHE A 234 -21.93 13.77 -5.98
CA PHE A 234 -22.37 13.24 -4.69
C PHE A 234 -23.06 14.28 -3.80
N ASP A 235 -22.72 15.56 -3.92
CA ASP A 235 -23.45 16.65 -3.27
C ASP A 235 -24.88 16.76 -3.82
N GLU A 236 -25.05 16.69 -5.15
CA GLU A 236 -26.37 16.66 -5.81
C GLU A 236 -27.21 15.44 -5.37
N ILE A 237 -26.59 14.26 -5.26
CA ILE A 237 -27.27 13.05 -4.78
C ILE A 237 -27.72 13.21 -3.33
N LYS A 238 -26.83 13.69 -2.44
CA LYS A 238 -27.17 13.88 -1.01
C LYS A 238 -28.30 14.89 -0.82
N GLU A 239 -28.30 15.98 -1.59
CA GLU A 239 -29.35 17.01 -1.54
C GLU A 239 -30.71 16.44 -1.96
N ASP A 240 -30.76 15.70 -3.07
CA ASP A 240 -31.98 15.09 -3.60
C ASP A 240 -32.55 13.98 -2.68
N LEU A 241 -31.68 13.23 -2.01
CA LEU A 241 -32.06 12.19 -1.03
C LEU A 241 -32.43 12.76 0.35
N ASP A 242 -32.18 14.05 0.60
CA ASP A 242 -32.17 14.66 1.94
C ASP A 242 -31.35 13.83 2.95
N TYR A 243 -30.17 13.37 2.51
CA TYR A 243 -29.32 12.42 3.24
C TYR A 243 -28.98 12.92 4.64
N LYS A 244 -29.17 12.08 5.65
CA LYS A 244 -28.85 12.40 7.05
C LYS A 244 -27.57 11.72 7.50
N THR A 245 -26.77 12.44 8.29
CA THR A 245 -25.58 11.88 8.93
C THR A 245 -25.94 10.65 9.76
N GLY A 246 -25.20 9.56 9.57
CA GLY A 246 -25.48 8.26 10.22
C GLY A 246 -26.34 7.31 9.39
N GLU A 247 -26.83 7.72 8.21
CA GLU A 247 -27.51 6.82 7.28
C GLU A 247 -26.48 5.95 6.56
N TYR A 248 -26.27 4.76 7.11
CA TYR A 248 -25.31 3.80 6.60
C TYR A 248 -25.67 3.32 5.20
N SER A 249 -24.66 3.20 4.35
CA SER A 249 -24.77 2.86 2.94
C SER A 249 -23.68 1.89 2.53
N VAL A 250 -23.79 1.36 1.32
CA VAL A 250 -22.76 0.52 0.69
C VAL A 250 -22.53 0.92 -0.76
N ALA A 251 -21.34 0.64 -1.27
CA ALA A 251 -20.94 0.85 -2.65
C ALA A 251 -20.99 -0.47 -3.45
N TYR A 252 -21.47 -0.39 -4.70
CA TYR A 252 -21.41 -1.48 -5.68
C TYR A 252 -20.74 -0.99 -6.97
N GLY A 253 -19.72 -1.71 -7.43
CA GLY A 253 -18.95 -1.33 -8.62
C GLY A 253 -17.98 -0.15 -8.42
N MET A 254 -17.72 0.27 -7.18
CA MET A 254 -16.78 1.37 -6.87
C MET A 254 -16.16 1.22 -5.46
N HIS A 255 -15.11 1.98 -5.18
CA HIS A 255 -14.46 1.96 -3.87
C HIS A 255 -15.34 2.65 -2.81
N PRO A 256 -15.58 2.05 -1.62
CA PRO A 256 -16.32 2.70 -0.52
C PRO A 256 -15.72 4.04 -0.08
N ALA A 257 -14.39 4.18 -0.23
CA ALA A 257 -13.69 5.45 0.02
C ALA A 257 -14.26 6.64 -0.77
N ILE A 258 -14.92 6.41 -1.91
CA ILE A 258 -15.62 7.46 -2.67
C ILE A 258 -16.80 7.99 -1.86
N LEU A 259 -17.58 7.11 -1.24
CA LEU A 259 -18.71 7.50 -0.37
C LEU A 259 -18.20 8.19 0.89
N GLU A 260 -17.20 7.60 1.55
CA GLU A 260 -16.61 8.12 2.79
C GLU A 260 -16.07 9.55 2.61
N TYR A 261 -15.33 9.79 1.52
CA TYR A 261 -14.79 11.12 1.20
C TYR A 261 -15.89 12.16 0.96
N ASN A 262 -17.04 11.71 0.45
CA ASN A 262 -18.22 12.56 0.24
C ASN A 262 -19.12 12.67 1.48
N GLY A 263 -18.70 12.16 2.63
CA GLY A 263 -19.42 12.25 3.90
C GLY A 263 -20.59 11.29 4.04
N ILE A 264 -20.65 10.25 3.21
CA ILE A 264 -21.64 9.17 3.29
C ILE A 264 -21.04 8.05 4.14
N TYR A 265 -21.79 7.59 5.13
CA TYR A 265 -21.35 6.60 6.10
C TYR A 265 -21.46 5.20 5.48
N THR A 266 -20.41 4.41 5.58
CA THR A 266 -20.31 3.10 4.91
C THR A 266 -20.36 1.95 5.91
N LEU A 267 -21.01 0.85 5.52
CA LEU A 267 -20.86 -0.47 6.16
C LEU A 267 -19.73 -1.27 5.52
N ASP A 268 -19.45 -0.99 4.25
CA ASP A 268 -18.35 -1.59 3.52
C ASP A 268 -17.07 -0.75 3.64
N GLY A 269 -15.93 -1.39 3.40
CA GLY A 269 -14.64 -0.72 3.53
C GLY A 269 -13.45 -1.63 3.34
N TYR A 270 -12.28 -1.01 3.14
CA TYR A 270 -11.01 -1.71 3.15
C TYR A 270 -10.33 -1.51 4.51
N LEU A 271 -10.63 -2.41 5.43
CA LEU A 271 -10.28 -2.31 6.84
C LEU A 271 -9.42 -3.50 7.25
N GLY A 272 -8.16 -3.22 7.59
CA GLY A 272 -7.22 -4.26 8.03
C GLY A 272 -7.40 -4.68 9.49
N PHE A 273 -8.34 -4.12 10.24
CA PHE A 273 -8.51 -4.42 11.66
C PHE A 273 -9.93 -4.03 12.11
N TYR A 274 -10.75 -5.02 12.45
CA TYR A 274 -12.10 -4.83 12.96
C TYR A 274 -12.58 -6.13 13.67
N PRO A 275 -13.70 -6.10 14.42
CA PRO A 275 -14.18 -7.27 15.16
C PRO A 275 -14.54 -8.44 14.25
N GLN A 276 -14.17 -9.66 14.68
CA GLN A 276 -14.47 -10.90 13.97
C GLN A 276 -15.98 -11.10 13.78
N SER A 277 -16.79 -10.73 14.77
CA SER A 277 -18.26 -10.77 14.68
C SER A 277 -18.83 -9.93 13.54
N TYR A 278 -18.19 -8.81 13.18
CA TYR A 278 -18.61 -8.01 12.04
C TYR A 278 -18.23 -8.67 10.71
N LYS A 279 -17.09 -9.38 10.65
CA LYS A 279 -16.69 -10.16 9.46
C LYS A 279 -17.73 -11.22 9.17
N GLU A 280 -18.21 -11.91 10.20
CA GLU A 280 -19.26 -12.93 10.12
C GLU A 280 -20.61 -12.32 9.70
N ALA A 281 -21.03 -11.21 10.31
CA ALA A 281 -22.27 -10.56 9.94
C ALA A 281 -22.26 -10.06 8.47
N PHE A 282 -21.14 -9.49 8.02
CA PHE A 282 -21.00 -9.06 6.63
C PHE A 282 -20.83 -10.24 5.67
N ARG A 283 -20.23 -11.35 6.13
CA ARG A 283 -20.14 -12.60 5.35
C ARG A 283 -21.51 -13.12 4.95
N GLU A 284 -22.51 -13.01 5.83
CA GLU A 284 -23.90 -13.38 5.53
C GLU A 284 -24.51 -12.49 4.44
N VAL A 285 -24.15 -11.20 4.39
CA VAL A 285 -24.59 -10.29 3.32
C VAL A 285 -24.10 -10.74 1.96
N ILE A 286 -22.84 -11.13 1.85
CA ILE A 286 -22.19 -11.46 0.57
C ILE A 286 -22.23 -12.95 0.23
N ALA A 287 -22.80 -13.80 1.09
CA ALA A 287 -22.84 -15.25 0.88
C ALA A 287 -23.37 -15.65 -0.52
N PRO A 288 -24.44 -15.04 -1.07
CA PRO A 288 -24.92 -15.40 -2.41
C PRO A 288 -23.91 -15.12 -3.54
N ALA A 289 -23.05 -14.11 -3.41
CA ALA A 289 -21.98 -13.86 -4.37
C ALA A 289 -20.84 -14.88 -4.20
N LEU A 290 -20.46 -15.17 -2.96
CA LEU A 290 -19.33 -16.06 -2.66
C LEU A 290 -19.62 -17.53 -3.03
N ASP A 291 -20.87 -17.98 -2.90
CA ASP A 291 -21.29 -19.33 -3.32
C ASP A 291 -21.11 -19.57 -4.83
N ARG A 292 -21.02 -18.49 -5.61
CA ARG A 292 -20.85 -18.54 -7.07
C ARG A 292 -19.39 -18.48 -7.49
N MET A 293 -18.54 -17.86 -6.67
CA MET A 293 -17.16 -17.51 -6.99
C MET A 293 -16.22 -17.99 -5.90
N GLU A 294 -15.73 -19.22 -6.04
CA GLU A 294 -14.78 -19.81 -5.09
C GLU A 294 -13.53 -18.93 -4.84
N PRO A 295 -12.91 -18.27 -5.85
CA PRO A 295 -11.79 -17.37 -5.59
C PRO A 295 -12.17 -16.19 -4.67
N SER A 296 -13.35 -15.59 -4.87
CA SER A 296 -13.86 -14.51 -4.01
C SER A 296 -14.17 -15.02 -2.60
N ARG A 297 -14.72 -16.23 -2.49
CA ARG A 297 -15.00 -16.89 -1.21
C ARG A 297 -13.72 -17.09 -0.40
N LEU A 298 -12.70 -17.71 -1.00
CA LEU A 298 -11.41 -17.91 -0.36
C LEU A 298 -10.79 -16.57 0.04
N TYR A 299 -10.83 -15.58 -0.86
CA TYR A 299 -10.29 -14.25 -0.59
C TYR A 299 -10.93 -13.58 0.64
N PHE A 300 -12.25 -13.63 0.78
CA PHE A 300 -12.92 -13.04 1.93
C PHE A 300 -12.77 -13.90 3.19
N ASP A 301 -12.94 -15.21 3.10
CA ASP A 301 -12.90 -16.13 4.25
C ASP A 301 -11.51 -16.14 4.89
N GLU A 302 -10.46 -16.23 4.07
CA GLU A 302 -9.08 -16.36 4.54
C GLU A 302 -8.44 -15.02 4.89
N TRP A 303 -8.87 -13.90 4.30
CA TRP A 303 -8.27 -12.58 4.55
C TRP A 303 -9.25 -11.57 5.14
N GLY A 304 -10.38 -11.32 4.47
CA GLY A 304 -11.50 -10.55 5.03
C GLY A 304 -11.26 -9.05 5.23
N ALA A 305 -10.11 -8.50 4.88
CA ALA A 305 -9.85 -7.06 5.07
C ALA A 305 -10.66 -6.18 4.11
N ARG A 306 -11.11 -6.72 2.97
CA ARG A 306 -11.91 -6.01 1.97
C ARG A 306 -13.38 -6.42 2.10
N CYS A 307 -14.06 -5.68 2.94
CA CYS A 307 -15.46 -5.85 3.30
C CYS A 307 -16.34 -5.15 2.26
N TYR A 308 -16.38 -5.68 1.03
CA TYR A 308 -17.09 -5.08 -0.11
C TYR A 308 -18.25 -5.97 -0.55
N LEU A 309 -19.22 -5.41 -1.28
CA LEU A 309 -20.15 -6.23 -2.06
C LEU A 309 -19.42 -6.85 -3.26
N TYR A 310 -19.46 -8.18 -3.37
CA TYR A 310 -18.79 -8.94 -4.43
C TYR A 310 -19.73 -9.18 -5.62
N SER A 311 -19.16 -9.27 -6.82
CA SER A 311 -19.88 -9.81 -7.98
C SER A 311 -19.98 -11.33 -7.88
N GLY A 312 -21.09 -11.88 -8.39
CA GLY A 312 -21.31 -13.32 -8.51
C GLY A 312 -20.77 -13.92 -9.81
N THR A 313 -20.05 -13.14 -10.62
CA THR A 313 -19.51 -13.54 -11.93
C THR A 313 -18.08 -13.06 -12.13
N ASP A 314 -17.79 -11.80 -11.79
CA ASP A 314 -16.51 -11.15 -12.03
C ASP A 314 -15.63 -11.15 -10.78
N LEU A 315 -14.32 -11.37 -10.94
CA LEU A 315 -13.37 -11.39 -9.82
C LEU A 315 -13.25 -10.02 -9.12
N SER A 316 -13.48 -8.94 -9.85
CA SER A 316 -13.54 -7.59 -9.30
C SER A 316 -14.44 -6.73 -10.17
N ILE A 317 -15.32 -5.97 -9.52
CA ILE A 317 -16.13 -4.91 -10.14
C ILE A 317 -15.72 -3.53 -9.64
N VAL A 318 -14.71 -3.45 -8.77
CA VAL A 318 -14.19 -2.20 -8.24
C VAL A 318 -12.95 -1.82 -9.05
N MET A 319 -13.06 -0.72 -9.80
CA MET A 319 -12.03 -0.27 -10.74
C MET A 319 -11.76 1.22 -10.60
N ALA A 320 -10.50 1.62 -10.81
CA ALA A 320 -10.06 3.02 -10.85
C ALA A 320 -10.13 3.61 -12.28
N THR A 321 -11.12 3.19 -13.06
CA THR A 321 -11.35 3.56 -14.45
C THR A 321 -12.72 4.23 -14.63
N LYS A 322 -12.83 5.06 -15.67
CA LYS A 322 -14.08 5.68 -16.10
C LYS A 322 -15.02 4.63 -16.69
N SER A 323 -14.48 3.74 -17.53
CA SER A 323 -15.21 2.61 -18.08
C SER A 323 -15.41 1.49 -17.05
N MET A 324 -16.53 0.77 -17.18
CA MET A 324 -16.85 -0.48 -16.48
C MET A 324 -16.75 -1.66 -17.46
N SER A 325 -15.75 -1.65 -18.33
CA SER A 325 -15.64 -2.56 -19.48
C SER A 325 -15.37 -4.03 -19.12
N GLU A 326 -14.90 -4.29 -17.89
CA GLU A 326 -14.64 -5.64 -17.37
C GLU A 326 -15.85 -6.24 -16.62
N VAL A 327 -16.92 -5.48 -16.42
CA VAL A 327 -18.14 -5.98 -15.77
C VAL A 327 -19.00 -6.72 -16.78
N THR A 328 -19.30 -7.99 -16.48
CA THR A 328 -20.03 -8.87 -17.40
C THR A 328 -21.46 -9.17 -16.96
N ASP A 329 -21.80 -8.83 -15.72
CA ASP A 329 -23.11 -9.05 -15.12
C ASP A 329 -23.62 -7.78 -14.44
N ASN A 330 -24.92 -7.56 -14.58
CA ASN A 330 -25.64 -6.47 -13.96
C ASN A 330 -26.51 -6.95 -12.77
N ASP A 331 -26.58 -8.25 -12.51
CA ASP A 331 -27.23 -8.76 -11.32
C ASP A 331 -26.37 -8.50 -10.07
N ILE A 332 -27.04 -8.28 -8.93
CA ILE A 332 -26.42 -8.24 -7.61
C ILE A 332 -26.76 -9.51 -6.84
N TYR A 333 -25.79 -10.06 -6.11
CA TYR A 333 -25.96 -11.30 -5.35
C TYR A 333 -25.69 -11.03 -3.86
N ILE A 334 -26.72 -10.58 -3.15
CA ILE A 334 -26.63 -10.25 -1.73
C ILE A 334 -27.81 -10.82 -0.94
N ASN A 335 -27.60 -11.04 0.35
CA ASN A 335 -28.67 -11.21 1.31
C ASN A 335 -29.14 -9.83 1.80
N ALA A 336 -30.17 -9.28 1.14
CA ALA A 336 -30.68 -7.95 1.45
C ALA A 336 -31.25 -7.83 2.87
N ALA A 337 -31.80 -8.91 3.43
CA ALA A 337 -32.30 -8.92 4.80
C ALA A 337 -31.16 -8.75 5.82
N ALA A 338 -30.06 -9.49 5.66
CA ALA A 338 -28.87 -9.33 6.49
C ALA A 338 -28.26 -7.92 6.35
N LEU A 339 -28.23 -7.39 5.13
CA LEU A 339 -27.72 -6.04 4.89
C LEU A 339 -28.59 -4.96 5.56
N LYS A 340 -29.91 -5.15 5.56
CA LYS A 340 -30.86 -4.29 6.28
C LYS A 340 -30.72 -4.40 7.80
N GLU A 341 -30.43 -5.58 8.33
CA GLU A 341 -30.17 -5.80 9.76
C GLU A 341 -28.90 -5.07 10.23
N LEU A 342 -27.88 -4.97 9.37
CA LEU A 342 -26.69 -4.13 9.60
C LEU A 342 -26.99 -2.61 9.54
N GLY A 343 -28.23 -2.21 9.26
CA GLY A 343 -28.67 -0.82 9.23
C GLY A 343 -28.44 -0.11 7.89
N CYS A 344 -28.22 -0.86 6.81
CA CYS A 344 -28.04 -0.26 5.49
C CYS A 344 -29.33 0.41 5.02
N LYS A 345 -29.22 1.67 4.61
CA LYS A 345 -30.30 2.47 4.03
C LYS A 345 -30.20 2.55 2.51
N TYR A 346 -28.99 2.76 1.98
CA TYR A 346 -28.78 2.97 0.54
C TYR A 346 -27.66 2.11 -0.04
N ILE A 347 -27.85 1.70 -1.30
CA ILE A 347 -26.82 1.09 -2.13
C ILE A 347 -26.49 2.09 -3.25
N PHE A 348 -25.27 2.59 -3.28
CA PHE A 348 -24.76 3.44 -4.35
C PHE A 348 -24.01 2.57 -5.35
N SER A 349 -24.50 2.50 -6.58
CA SER A 349 -23.99 1.60 -7.61
C SER A 349 -23.51 2.34 -8.84
N ARG A 350 -22.38 1.91 -9.42
CA ARG A 350 -21.98 2.27 -10.79
C ARG A 350 -22.59 1.36 -11.86
N ILE A 351 -23.22 0.27 -11.44
CA ILE A 351 -23.84 -0.75 -12.30
C ILE A 351 -25.36 -0.63 -12.18
N ASP A 352 -26.07 -0.57 -13.29
CA ASP A 352 -27.54 -0.61 -13.28
C ASP A 352 -28.01 -2.03 -12.98
N ILE A 353 -28.53 -2.25 -11.78
CA ILE A 353 -28.86 -3.56 -11.25
C ILE A 353 -30.15 -4.09 -11.91
N THR A 354 -30.07 -5.27 -12.53
CA THR A 354 -31.18 -5.84 -13.33
C THR A 354 -32.14 -6.73 -12.54
N ASN A 355 -31.73 -7.30 -11.40
CA ASN A 355 -32.51 -8.25 -10.61
C ASN A 355 -33.14 -7.66 -9.34
N THR A 356 -33.46 -6.36 -9.32
CA THR A 356 -33.97 -5.63 -8.14
C THR A 356 -35.13 -6.34 -7.43
N ASP A 357 -36.13 -6.80 -8.21
CA ASP A 357 -37.33 -7.46 -7.70
C ASP A 357 -37.03 -8.79 -6.99
N LYS A 358 -35.98 -9.50 -7.41
CA LYS A 358 -35.58 -10.77 -6.80
C LYS A 358 -34.74 -10.56 -5.54
N THR A 359 -33.97 -9.48 -5.52
CA THR A 359 -33.05 -9.16 -4.42
C THR A 359 -33.75 -8.42 -3.27
N GLY A 360 -34.91 -7.80 -3.51
CA GLY A 360 -35.62 -7.00 -2.50
C GLY A 360 -35.00 -5.61 -2.33
N ILE A 361 -34.55 -5.03 -3.45
CA ILE A 361 -34.06 -3.65 -3.50
C ILE A 361 -34.89 -2.88 -4.53
N LYS A 362 -34.93 -1.56 -4.39
CA LYS A 362 -35.70 -0.69 -5.28
C LYS A 362 -34.88 0.51 -5.72
N LEU A 363 -34.84 0.75 -7.03
CA LEU A 363 -34.20 1.93 -7.60
C LEU A 363 -34.94 3.19 -7.13
N ILE A 364 -34.19 4.12 -6.52
CA ILE A 364 -34.68 5.46 -6.21
C ILE A 364 -34.54 6.33 -7.46
N LYS A 365 -33.30 6.46 -7.95
CA LYS A 365 -32.95 7.35 -9.08
C LYS A 365 -31.53 7.08 -9.59
N SER A 366 -31.28 7.47 -10.84
CA SER A 366 -29.96 7.54 -11.45
C SER A 366 -29.48 8.99 -11.56
N TYR A 367 -28.19 9.22 -11.35
CA TYR A 367 -27.56 10.55 -11.33
C TYR A 367 -26.34 10.60 -12.25
N THR A 368 -26.20 11.73 -12.95
CA THR A 368 -25.10 12.03 -13.86
C THR A 368 -24.76 13.51 -13.76
N ASP A 369 -23.48 13.86 -13.89
CA ASP A 369 -23.04 15.25 -13.96
C ASP A 369 -21.95 15.39 -15.02
N ASN A 370 -21.95 16.49 -15.78
CA ASN A 370 -21.00 16.72 -16.87
C ASN A 370 -19.53 16.80 -16.40
N SER A 371 -19.28 17.03 -15.11
CA SER A 371 -17.93 17.04 -14.52
C SER A 371 -17.53 15.72 -13.86
N SER A 372 -18.42 14.72 -13.87
CA SER A 372 -18.19 13.38 -13.33
C SER A 372 -18.15 12.35 -14.47
N PRO A 373 -17.21 11.37 -14.42
CA PRO A 373 -17.24 10.24 -15.35
C PRO A 373 -18.27 9.18 -14.97
N TYR A 374 -18.97 9.33 -13.84
CA TYR A 374 -19.88 8.32 -13.31
C TYR A 374 -21.32 8.58 -13.69
N THR A 375 -22.03 7.48 -13.95
CA THR A 375 -23.47 7.36 -13.68
C THR A 375 -23.62 6.60 -12.37
N ILE A 376 -24.35 7.18 -11.42
CA ILE A 376 -24.59 6.55 -10.10
C ILE A 376 -26.07 6.22 -9.97
N TYR A 377 -26.37 4.97 -9.69
CA TYR A 377 -27.71 4.47 -9.38
C TYR A 377 -27.82 4.30 -7.88
N VAL A 378 -28.86 4.87 -7.28
CA VAL A 378 -29.11 4.74 -5.84
C VAL A 378 -30.32 3.86 -5.63
N TYR A 379 -30.15 2.80 -4.83
CA TYR A 379 -31.20 1.87 -4.44
C TYR A 379 -31.48 1.97 -2.94
N THR A 380 -32.72 1.69 -2.53
CA THR A 380 -33.09 1.39 -1.15
C THR A 380 -33.32 -0.10 -1.00
N ILE A 381 -33.23 -0.61 0.23
CA ILE A 381 -33.65 -1.97 0.58
C ILE A 381 -35.11 -1.93 1.04
N ASP A 382 -35.94 -2.85 0.56
CA ASP A 382 -37.36 -2.93 0.91
C ASP A 382 -37.60 -3.41 2.35
#